data_AF-V9LIY4-F1
#
_entry.id   AF-V9LIY4-F1
#
_cell.length_a   1.000
_cell.length_b   1.000
_cell.length_c   1.000
_cell.angle_alpha   90.00
_cell.angle_beta   90.00
_cell.angle_gamma   90.00
#
_symmetry.space_group_name_H-M   'P 1'
#
loop_
_entity.id
_entity.type
_entity.pdbx_description
1 polymer ?
#
loop_
_entity_poly.entity_id
_entity_poly.type
_entity_poly.pdbx_seq_one_letter_code
_entity_poly.pdbx_strand_id
1 'polypeptide(L)'
;ALPIWWSGGVAIAHARPGLFLLDPRRRLAMGHQQLYWSHPRKFGQGSRSCRVCANRHGLIRKYGLNMCRQCFRQYAKDIGFVKLD
;
A
#
# COMPACT_ATOMS: atom_id res chain seq x y z
N ALA A 1 10.34 -6.90 57.81
CA ALA A 1 10.46 -8.28 58.29
C ALA A 1 9.42 -9.13 57.58
N LEU A 2 9.86 -9.99 56.65
CA LEU A 2 8.99 -10.91 55.92
C LEU A 2 8.66 -12.12 56.81
N PRO A 3 7.39 -12.49 57.02
CA PRO A 3 7.05 -13.83 57.46
C PRO A 3 6.86 -14.72 56.23
N ILE A 4 7.80 -15.65 56.07
CA ILE A 4 7.73 -16.79 55.16
C ILE A 4 6.83 -17.83 55.85
N TRP A 5 5.70 -18.20 55.25
CA TRP A 5 4.99 -19.44 55.58
C TRP A 5 4.73 -20.25 54.31
N TRP A 6 5.51 -21.32 54.18
CA TRP A 6 5.26 -22.44 53.28
C TRP A 6 4.13 -23.29 53.87
N SER A 7 3.05 -23.47 53.11
CA SER A 7 2.07 -24.54 53.30
C SER A 7 1.31 -24.62 51.97
N GLY A 8 1.69 -25.51 51.07
CA GLY A 8 1.10 -26.85 51.03
C GLY A 8 0.26 -26.96 49.76
N GLY A 9 0.44 -28.03 48.99
CA GLY A 9 -0.05 -28.16 47.62
C GLY A 9 -1.57 -28.00 47.45
N VAL A 10 -1.99 -27.49 46.29
CA VAL A 10 -2.46 -28.28 45.14
C VAL A 10 -2.41 -27.32 43.94
N ALA A 11 -1.61 -27.66 42.94
CA ALA A 11 -1.68 -27.02 41.63
C ALA A 11 -2.98 -27.48 40.95
N ILE A 12 -4.10 -26.79 41.21
CA ILE A 12 -5.25 -26.89 40.32
C ILE A 12 -5.12 -25.75 39.30
N ALA A 13 -4.45 -26.07 38.20
CA ALA A 13 -4.52 -25.27 36.99
C ALA A 13 -5.97 -25.33 36.47
N HIS A 14 -6.83 -24.45 36.99
CA HIS A 14 -8.08 -24.15 36.31
C HIS A 14 -7.75 -23.30 35.10
N ALA A 15 -7.46 -23.99 33.99
CA ALA A 15 -7.64 -23.44 32.67
C ALA A 15 -9.09 -22.95 32.58
N ARG A 16 -9.30 -21.63 32.68
CA ARG A 16 -10.50 -20.99 32.13
C ARG A 16 -10.15 -20.63 30.69
N PRO A 17 -10.56 -21.43 29.69
CA PRO A 17 -10.38 -21.09 28.29
C PRO A 17 -11.36 -19.97 27.94
N GLY A 18 -11.03 -18.76 28.37
CA GLY A 18 -11.76 -17.54 28.09
C GLY A 18 -10.90 -16.59 27.28
N LEU A 19 -10.62 -16.94 26.02
CA LEU A 19 -10.51 -15.98 24.90
C LEU A 19 -10.28 -16.71 23.56
N PHE A 20 -11.15 -17.65 23.19
CA PHE A 20 -11.32 -17.92 21.75
C PHE A 20 -12.26 -16.84 21.20
N LEU A 21 -11.70 -15.64 21.02
CA LEU A 21 -12.17 -14.79 19.93
C LEU A 21 -12.14 -15.70 18.69
N LEU A 22 -13.30 -16.16 18.21
CA LEU A 22 -13.42 -16.42 16.78
C LEU A 22 -13.21 -15.06 16.13
N ASP A 23 -11.94 -14.75 15.85
CA ASP A 23 -11.55 -13.62 15.05
C ASP A 23 -12.33 -13.72 13.73
N PRO A 24 -13.24 -12.77 13.42
CA PRO A 24 -14.03 -12.79 12.20
C PRO A 24 -13.16 -12.56 10.94
N ARG A 25 -11.83 -12.46 11.08
CA ARG A 25 -10.87 -12.23 9.99
C ARG A 25 -10.11 -13.45 9.49
N ARG A 26 -10.47 -14.69 9.83
CA ARG A 26 -10.07 -15.82 8.97
C ARG A 26 -11.02 -15.94 7.78
N ARG A 27 -11.02 -14.91 6.93
CA ARG A 27 -11.35 -15.09 5.50
C ARG A 27 -10.35 -16.11 4.98
N LEU A 28 -10.85 -17.26 4.51
CA LEU A 28 -10.05 -18.17 3.69
C LEU A 28 -9.46 -17.34 2.55
N ALA A 29 -8.15 -17.09 2.65
CA ALA A 29 -7.42 -16.27 1.71
C ALA A 29 -7.42 -17.00 0.37
N MET A 30 -8.30 -16.59 -0.54
CA MET A 30 -8.20 -16.96 -1.94
C MET A 30 -6.80 -16.54 -2.39
N GLY A 31 -5.90 -17.49 -2.65
CA GLY A 31 -4.46 -17.25 -2.88
C GLY A 31 -4.17 -16.17 -3.95
N HIS A 32 -5.11 -15.90 -4.85
CA HIS A 32 -5.06 -14.81 -5.81
C HIS A 32 -4.84 -13.41 -5.17
N GLN A 33 -5.30 -13.18 -3.93
CA GLN A 33 -5.20 -11.87 -3.28
C GLN A 33 -3.76 -11.50 -2.93
N GLN A 34 -2.91 -12.50 -2.66
CA GLN A 34 -1.49 -12.27 -2.35
C GLN A 34 -0.63 -12.13 -3.62
N LEU A 35 -1.10 -12.68 -4.75
CA LEU A 35 -0.39 -12.65 -6.03
C LEU A 35 -0.74 -11.41 -6.87
N TYR A 36 -1.99 -10.95 -6.80
CA TYR A 36 -2.42 -9.76 -7.53
C TYR A 36 -1.70 -8.51 -6.99
N TRP A 37 -1.07 -7.75 -7.89
CA TRP A 37 -0.35 -6.52 -7.55
C TRP A 37 0.81 -6.71 -6.54
N SER A 38 1.39 -7.92 -6.47
CA SER A 38 2.50 -8.26 -5.57
C SER A 38 3.76 -7.41 -5.82
N HIS A 39 4.05 -7.08 -7.08
CA HIS A 39 5.24 -6.29 -7.42
C HIS A 39 5.08 -4.80 -7.01
N PRO A 40 5.98 -4.25 -6.18
CA PRO A 40 5.92 -2.86 -5.77
C PRO A 40 6.16 -1.93 -6.96
N ARG A 41 5.28 -0.96 -7.19
CA ARG A 41 5.38 0.04 -8.29
C ARG A 41 5.71 1.44 -7.78
N LYS A 42 6.62 1.54 -6.81
CA LYS A 42 7.03 2.83 -6.22
C LYS A 42 7.91 3.66 -7.17
N PHE A 43 8.66 3.01 -8.06
CA PHE A 43 9.66 3.65 -8.92
C PHE A 43 9.70 3.05 -10.34
N GLY A 44 10.50 3.66 -11.22
CA GLY A 44 10.64 3.24 -12.62
C GLY A 44 9.51 3.72 -13.53
N GLN A 45 9.54 3.30 -14.80
CA GLN A 45 8.58 3.73 -15.81
C GLN A 45 7.15 3.22 -15.53
N GLY A 46 7.02 2.02 -14.95
CA GLY A 46 5.73 1.41 -14.59
C GLY A 46 4.99 2.11 -13.45
N SER A 47 5.69 2.94 -12.66
CA SER A 47 5.12 3.62 -11.49
C SER A 47 4.26 4.83 -11.83
N ARG A 48 4.47 5.42 -13.00
CA ARG A 48 3.88 6.70 -13.39
C ARG A 48 3.18 6.57 -14.73
N SER A 49 2.10 7.30 -14.88
CA SER A 49 1.32 7.39 -16.10
C SER A 49 0.98 8.85 -16.40
N CYS A 50 0.70 9.12 -17.68
CA CYS A 50 0.16 10.41 -18.09
C CYS A 50 -1.20 10.65 -17.44
N ARG A 51 -1.42 11.85 -16.93
CA ARG A 51 -2.70 12.27 -16.34
C ARG A 51 -3.89 12.27 -17.30
N VAL A 52 -3.63 12.36 -18.62
CA VAL A 52 -4.68 12.45 -19.66
C VAL A 52 -4.93 11.10 -20.32
N CYS A 53 -3.89 10.48 -20.88
CA CYS A 53 -4.04 9.27 -21.71
C CYS A 53 -3.65 7.97 -21.00
N ALA A 54 -3.28 8.01 -19.72
CA ALA A 54 -2.77 6.88 -18.93
C ALA A 54 -1.54 6.13 -19.52
N ASN A 55 -0.97 6.61 -20.63
CA ASN A 55 0.22 6.04 -21.23
C ASN A 55 1.44 6.24 -20.31
N ARG A 56 2.33 5.24 -20.26
CA ARG A 56 3.58 5.26 -19.48
C ARG A 56 4.79 5.68 -20.30
N HIS A 57 4.66 5.78 -21.61
CA HIS A 57 5.74 6.15 -22.52
C HIS A 57 5.77 7.67 -22.76
N GLY A 58 6.98 8.21 -22.92
CA GLY A 58 7.17 9.61 -23.31
C GLY A 58 6.61 10.61 -22.31
N LEU A 59 6.67 10.29 -21.01
CA LEU A 59 6.17 11.14 -19.93
C LEU A 59 7.14 12.30 -19.68
N ILE A 60 6.67 13.54 -19.87
CA ILE A 60 7.36 14.76 -19.51
C ILE A 60 7.16 15.00 -18.00
N ARG A 61 8.26 14.90 -17.26
CA ARG A 61 8.29 15.01 -15.79
C ARG A 61 8.81 16.36 -15.29
N LYS A 62 9.23 17.24 -16.20
CA LYS A 62 9.74 18.57 -15.85
C LYS A 62 8.60 19.42 -15.29
N TYR A 63 8.91 20.22 -14.28
CA TYR A 63 7.97 21.14 -13.61
C TYR A 63 6.70 20.48 -13.05
N GLY A 64 6.70 19.16 -12.81
CA GLY A 64 5.55 18.46 -12.23
C GLY A 64 4.35 18.23 -13.16
N LEU A 65 4.49 18.45 -14.48
CA LEU A 65 3.36 18.32 -15.41
C LEU A 65 2.80 16.89 -15.49
N ASN A 66 3.66 15.86 -15.44
CA ASN A 66 3.29 14.44 -15.55
C ASN A 66 2.37 14.15 -16.75
N MET A 67 2.74 14.66 -17.93
CA MET A 67 1.99 14.51 -19.18
C MET A 67 2.80 13.84 -20.27
N CYS A 68 2.14 13.10 -21.15
CA CYS A 68 2.78 12.51 -22.32
C CYS A 68 3.17 13.59 -23.35
N ARG A 69 4.20 13.37 -24.16
CA ARG A 69 4.64 14.33 -25.19
C ARG A 69 3.56 14.72 -26.21
N GLN A 70 2.65 13.80 -26.56
CA GLN A 70 1.53 14.07 -27.47
C GLN A 70 0.48 14.98 -26.80
N CYS A 71 0.12 14.63 -25.56
CA CYS A 71 -0.78 15.36 -24.70
C CYS A 71 -0.28 16.78 -24.44
N PHE A 72 1.02 16.92 -24.18
CA PHE A 72 1.65 18.22 -23.96
C PHE A 72 1.50 19.13 -25.17
N ARG A 73 1.66 18.63 -26.40
CA ARG A 73 1.50 19.45 -27.61
C ARG A 73 0.06 19.93 -27.83
N GLN A 74 -0.93 19.15 -27.39
CA GLN A 74 -2.34 19.54 -27.46
C GLN A 74 -2.65 20.67 -26.46
N TYR A 75 -2.20 20.53 -25.21
CA TYR A 75 -2.48 21.49 -24.13
C TYR A 75 -1.43 22.58 -23.95
N ALA A 76 -0.36 22.62 -24.74
CA ALA A 76 0.75 23.56 -24.56
C ALA A 76 0.26 25.02 -24.56
N LYS A 77 -0.66 25.36 -25.47
CA LYS A 77 -1.23 26.71 -25.59
C LYS A 77 -2.05 27.09 -24.36
N ASP A 78 -2.88 26.17 -23.86
CA ASP A 78 -3.76 26.40 -22.69
C ASP A 78 -2.97 26.53 -21.39
N ILE A 79 -1.81 25.87 -21.31
CA ILE A 79 -0.88 26.00 -20.17
C ILE A 79 -0.10 27.33 -20.24
N GLY A 80 -0.11 28.01 -21.39
CA GLY A 80 0.62 29.26 -21.62
C GLY A 80 2.04 29.07 -22.18
N PHE A 81 2.39 27.88 -22.68
CA PHE A 81 3.62 27.70 -23.43
C PHE A 81 3.45 28.26 -24.85
N VAL A 82 4.16 29.34 -25.14
CA VAL A 82 4.30 29.91 -26.48
C VAL A 82 5.65 29.54 -27.07
N LYS A 83 5.68 29.25 -28.38
CA LYS A 83 6.95 29.11 -29.11
C LYS A 83 7.46 30.52 -29.36
N LEU A 84 8.55 30.88 -28.69
CA LEU A 84 9.36 32.03 -29.05
C LEU A 84 10.41 31.48 -30.01
N ASP A 85 10.39 31.93 -31.26
CA ASP A 85 11.38 31.57 -32.27
C ASP A 85 12.77 32.14 -31.95
#